data_AF-A0A2A2L8G2-F1
#
_entry.id   AF-A0A2A2L8G2-F1
#
_cell.length_a   1.000
_cell.length_b   1.000
_cell.length_c   1.000
_cell.angle_alpha   90.00
_cell.angle_beta   90.00
_cell.angle_gamma   90.00
#
_symmetry.space_group_name_H-M   'P 1'
#
loop_
_entity.id
_entity.type
_entity.pdbx_description
1 polymer ?
#
loop_
_entity_poly.entity_id
_entity_poly.type
_entity_poly.pdbx_seq_one_letter_code
_entity_poly.pdbx_strand_id
1 'polypeptide(L)'
;MCSEEMTKKREGRRGVARAKAHCKDCEACDDADCTWCCPERLAALNPLLRLILLVIGMLCVILILVFANISNNSVSSGNLHDIAAVTPREGINVSRAQEILTALCDAYRDGLVSGDSCNRLCFTRKWTVTDYYEAHKTVIVLKDGGQMTVYKSEQPFYTDFPQIDNSKSYEQYSDMVSPMSAGEGMTQRDRTSLSTLIQQPEFILFRLLPLTRVTPKLIGTCGHMYEVESLVAFRMKGYYMNLKGKILVHLMGTLKLLYEFLNEPLQWCAVKFENLGLSADYPKR
;
A
#
# COMPACT_ATOMS: atom_id res chain seq x y z
N MET A 1 -42.35 -24.29 30.04
CA MET A 1 -43.21 -25.18 30.84
C MET A 1 -44.14 -25.90 29.87
N CYS A 2 -43.88 -27.18 29.59
CA CYS A 2 -44.80 -27.99 28.78
C CYS A 2 -45.77 -28.69 29.73
N SER A 3 -47.06 -28.49 29.50
CA SER A 3 -48.13 -29.23 30.20
C SER A 3 -48.48 -30.46 29.36
N GLU A 4 -48.50 -31.64 29.97
CA GLU A 4 -48.98 -32.87 29.35
C GLU A 4 -50.49 -32.99 29.54
N GLU A 5 -51.24 -33.17 28.45
CA GLU A 5 -52.63 -33.64 28.52
C GLU A 5 -52.70 -35.07 27.97
N MET A 6 -53.07 -36.01 28.84
CA MET A 6 -53.16 -37.44 28.55
C MET A 6 -54.59 -37.79 28.10
N THR A 7 -54.77 -38.16 26.83
CA THR A 7 -56.01 -38.82 26.39
C THR A 7 -55.79 -40.32 26.16
N LYS A 8 -56.61 -41.11 26.84
CA LYS A 8 -56.55 -42.57 26.97
C LYS A 8 -57.36 -43.22 25.84
N LYS A 9 -56.76 -44.07 24.99
CA LYS A 9 -57.51 -44.97 24.09
C LYS A 9 -57.00 -46.41 24.22
N ARG A 10 -57.93 -47.33 24.48
CA ARG A 10 -57.72 -48.75 24.80
C ARG A 10 -57.30 -49.59 23.58
N GLU A 11 -56.42 -50.54 23.88
CA GLU A 11 -56.24 -51.92 23.37
C GLU A 11 -55.87 -52.19 21.89
N GLY A 12 -54.79 -52.96 21.72
CA GLY A 12 -54.75 -54.07 20.74
C GLY A 12 -53.76 -53.99 19.57
N ARG A 13 -52.46 -54.21 19.84
CA ARG A 13 -51.39 -54.69 18.92
C ARG A 13 -51.11 -53.92 17.62
N ARG A 14 -50.11 -53.03 17.75
CA ARG A 14 -48.92 -52.83 16.90
C ARG A 14 -49.13 -52.52 15.41
N GLY A 15 -49.84 -51.43 15.13
CA GLY A 15 -49.47 -50.53 14.03
C GLY A 15 -48.55 -49.43 14.58
N VAL A 16 -47.44 -49.13 13.89
CA VAL A 16 -46.54 -48.03 14.25
C VAL A 16 -47.25 -46.71 13.94
N ALA A 17 -47.90 -46.13 14.95
CA ALA A 17 -48.47 -44.79 14.86
C ALA A 17 -47.34 -43.76 15.01
N ARG A 18 -47.03 -43.07 13.92
CA ARG A 18 -46.09 -41.94 13.87
C ARG A 18 -46.77 -40.73 14.52
N ALA A 19 -46.40 -40.41 15.76
CA ALA A 19 -46.81 -39.17 16.39
C ALA A 19 -46.09 -38.00 15.69
N LYS A 20 -46.84 -37.15 14.98
CA LYS A 20 -46.36 -35.85 14.51
C LYS A 20 -46.41 -34.88 15.69
N ALA A 21 -45.24 -34.51 16.21
CA ALA A 21 -45.12 -33.36 17.10
C ALA A 21 -45.18 -32.09 16.26
N HIS A 22 -46.11 -31.19 16.58
CA HIS A 22 -46.24 -29.89 15.93
C HIS A 22 -45.53 -28.86 16.80
N CYS A 23 -44.39 -28.33 16.35
CA CYS A 23 -43.78 -27.13 16.93
C CYS A 23 -44.58 -25.91 16.48
N LYS A 24 -44.86 -24.98 17.40
CA LYS A 24 -45.76 -23.84 17.15
C LYS A 24 -45.05 -22.55 16.71
N ASP A 25 -43.72 -22.46 16.73
CA ASP A 25 -43.01 -21.21 16.43
C ASP A 25 -41.75 -21.41 15.56
N CYS A 26 -41.90 -22.04 14.40
CA CYS A 26 -40.87 -22.03 13.35
C CYS A 26 -41.56 -21.75 12.00
N GLU A 27 -41.50 -20.51 11.52
CA GLU A 27 -41.84 -20.21 10.13
C GLU A 27 -40.74 -20.76 9.21
N ALA A 28 -41.18 -21.64 8.30
CA ALA A 28 -40.56 -22.08 7.05
C ALA A 28 -39.04 -22.37 7.07
N CYS A 29 -38.70 -23.65 7.20
CA CYS A 29 -37.44 -24.20 6.68
C CYS A 29 -37.80 -25.31 5.69
N ASP A 30 -37.33 -25.19 4.44
CA ASP A 30 -37.43 -26.26 3.45
C ASP A 30 -36.64 -27.50 3.92
N ASP A 31 -37.16 -28.68 3.56
CA ASP A 31 -36.94 -30.00 4.16
C ASP A 31 -35.49 -30.54 4.27
N ALA A 32 -34.46 -29.78 3.92
CA ALA A 32 -33.05 -30.18 4.02
C ALA A 32 -32.33 -29.74 5.32
N ASP A 33 -32.82 -28.72 6.02
CA ASP A 33 -32.08 -28.07 7.13
C ASP A 33 -32.70 -28.22 8.54
N CYS A 34 -33.62 -29.16 8.74
CA CYS A 34 -34.21 -29.43 10.06
C CYS A 34 -33.25 -30.10 11.08
N THR A 35 -31.95 -30.25 10.78
CA THR A 35 -30.98 -30.84 11.72
C THR A 35 -30.56 -29.87 12.84
N TRP A 36 -30.79 -28.56 12.69
CA TRP A 36 -30.31 -27.55 13.63
C TRP A 36 -31.34 -27.07 14.67
N CYS A 37 -32.63 -27.30 14.46
CA CYS A 37 -33.69 -26.80 15.36
C CYS A 37 -34.07 -27.75 16.52
N CYS A 38 -33.38 -28.87 16.70
CA CYS A 38 -33.59 -29.76 17.84
C CYS A 38 -32.25 -30.12 18.52
N PRO A 39 -31.89 -29.50 19.66
CA PRO A 39 -30.65 -29.83 20.36
C PRO A 39 -30.70 -31.17 21.12
N GLU A 40 -31.80 -31.93 21.03
CA GLU A 40 -32.01 -33.13 21.84
C GLU A 40 -31.33 -34.40 21.31
N ARG A 41 -30.68 -34.40 20.14
CA ARG A 41 -29.96 -35.61 19.65
C ARG A 41 -28.58 -35.83 20.24
N LEU A 42 -27.97 -34.83 20.89
CA LEU A 42 -26.73 -35.04 21.66
C LEU A 42 -27.02 -35.49 23.10
N ALA A 43 -28.25 -35.34 23.58
CA ALA A 43 -28.67 -35.65 24.94
C ALA A 43 -28.65 -37.16 25.27
N ALA A 44 -28.62 -38.04 24.25
CA ALA A 44 -28.67 -39.49 24.40
C ALA A 44 -27.30 -40.20 24.35
N LEU A 45 -26.19 -39.46 24.23
CA LEU A 45 -24.85 -40.06 24.31
C LEU A 45 -24.33 -40.10 25.75
N ASN A 46 -23.68 -41.20 26.12
CA ASN A 46 -23.02 -41.41 27.41
C ASN A 46 -22.14 -40.20 27.79
N PRO A 47 -22.13 -39.76 29.06
CA PRO A 47 -21.41 -38.57 29.49
C PRO A 47 -19.91 -38.65 29.22
N LEU A 48 -19.34 -39.85 29.25
CA LEU A 48 -17.95 -40.13 28.89
C LEU A 48 -17.66 -39.85 27.41
N LEU A 49 -18.58 -40.19 26.51
CA LEU A 49 -18.40 -40.00 25.08
C LEU A 49 -18.44 -38.52 24.68
N ARG A 50 -19.24 -37.70 25.38
CA ARG A 50 -19.24 -36.25 25.19
C ARG A 50 -17.93 -35.61 25.61
N LEU A 51 -17.38 -36.04 26.75
CA LEU A 51 -16.11 -35.52 27.24
C LEU A 51 -14.97 -35.86 26.26
N ILE A 52 -14.98 -37.08 25.72
CA ILE A 52 -14.02 -37.53 24.72
C ILE A 52 -14.13 -36.69 23.43
N LEU A 53 -15.34 -36.41 22.93
CA LEU A 53 -15.53 -35.58 21.73
C LEU A 53 -15.07 -34.13 21.93
N LEU A 54 -15.30 -33.54 23.11
CA LEU A 54 -14.81 -32.20 23.42
C LEU A 54 -13.27 -32.15 23.54
N VAL A 55 -12.67 -33.17 24.18
CA VAL A 55 -11.21 -33.26 24.29
C VAL A 55 -10.55 -33.47 22.92
N ILE A 56 -11.12 -34.33 22.08
CA ILE A 56 -10.63 -34.53 20.70
C ILE A 56 -10.78 -33.24 19.88
N GLY A 57 -11.92 -32.54 19.98
CA GLY A 57 -12.11 -31.26 19.30
C GLY A 57 -11.08 -30.21 19.71
N MET A 58 -10.81 -30.07 21.01
CA MET A 58 -9.79 -29.16 21.53
C MET A 58 -8.38 -29.55 21.07
N LEU A 59 -8.04 -30.84 21.08
CA LEU A 59 -6.74 -31.33 20.59
C LEU A 59 -6.57 -31.08 19.08
N CYS A 60 -7.62 -31.26 18.27
CA CYS A 60 -7.60 -30.94 16.85
C CYS A 60 -7.36 -29.44 16.60
N VAL A 61 -8.01 -28.56 17.36
CA VAL A 61 -7.79 -27.10 17.26
C VAL A 61 -6.36 -26.73 17.64
N ILE A 62 -5.84 -27.32 18.73
CA ILE A 62 -4.43 -27.11 19.15
C ILE A 62 -3.47 -27.59 18.06
N LEU A 63 -3.71 -28.77 17.46
CA LEU A 63 -2.89 -29.28 16.37
C LEU A 63 -2.97 -28.37 15.13
N ILE A 64 -4.14 -27.86 14.77
CA ILE A 64 -4.29 -26.90 13.66
C ILE A 64 -3.50 -25.62 13.92
N LEU A 65 -3.54 -25.08 15.15
CA LEU A 65 -2.76 -23.89 15.52
C LEU A 65 -1.25 -24.16 15.53
N VAL A 66 -0.82 -25.36 15.93
CA VAL A 66 0.59 -25.79 15.88
C VAL A 66 1.04 -25.96 14.42
N PHE A 67 0.25 -26.62 13.56
CA PHE A 67 0.54 -26.75 12.13
C PHE A 67 0.59 -25.38 11.44
N ALA A 68 -0.34 -24.47 11.76
CA ALA A 68 -0.31 -23.11 11.24
C ALA A 68 0.95 -22.33 11.67
N ASN A 69 1.44 -22.54 12.90
CA ASN A 69 2.70 -21.96 13.36
C ASN A 69 3.93 -22.60 12.70
N ILE A 70 3.92 -23.91 12.43
CA ILE A 70 5.01 -24.61 11.75
C ILE A 70 5.08 -24.21 10.27
N SER A 71 3.93 -24.07 9.57
CA SER A 71 3.88 -23.58 8.19
C SER A 71 4.29 -22.12 8.04
N ASN A 72 4.26 -21.34 9.13
CA ASN A 72 4.75 -19.96 9.15
C ASN A 72 6.27 -19.87 9.44
N ASN A 73 6.93 -20.98 9.77
CA ASN A 73 8.37 -21.03 10.06
C ASN A 73 9.25 -21.44 8.88
N SER A 74 8.71 -21.61 7.67
CA SER A 74 9.52 -21.61 6.43
C SER A 74 9.85 -20.18 5.99
N VAL A 75 10.40 -19.38 6.91
CA VAL A 75 11.16 -18.19 6.54
C VAL A 75 12.52 -18.69 6.09
N SER A 76 12.75 -18.64 4.78
CA SER A 76 14.07 -18.70 4.19
C SER A 76 14.98 -17.69 4.90
N SER A 77 15.94 -18.22 5.68
CA SER A 77 17.10 -17.46 6.12
C SER A 77 17.93 -17.10 4.88
N GLY A 78 17.54 -16.02 4.21
CA GLY A 78 18.42 -15.28 3.32
C GLY A 78 19.41 -14.53 4.18
N ASN A 79 20.66 -14.97 4.13
CA ASN A 79 21.77 -14.38 4.86
C ASN A 79 21.85 -12.86 4.66
N LEU A 80 22.09 -12.16 5.78
CA LEU A 80 22.58 -10.80 5.82
C LEU A 80 24.04 -10.80 5.36
N HIS A 81 24.24 -10.73 4.04
CA HIS A 81 25.42 -10.17 3.41
C HIS A 81 25.11 -10.15 1.92
N ASP A 82 24.49 -9.07 1.49
CA ASP A 82 24.67 -8.64 0.12
C ASP A 82 24.30 -7.17 0.03
N ILE A 83 25.32 -6.36 -0.25
CA ILE A 83 25.19 -5.25 -1.19
C ILE A 83 24.80 -5.94 -2.50
N ALA A 84 23.54 -6.37 -2.58
CA ALA A 84 23.09 -7.25 -3.63
C ALA A 84 23.26 -6.50 -4.93
N ALA A 85 23.86 -7.18 -5.91
CA ALA A 85 23.66 -6.83 -7.29
C ALA A 85 22.15 -6.58 -7.46
N VAL A 86 21.77 -5.31 -7.61
CA VAL A 86 20.38 -4.91 -7.83
C VAL A 86 20.00 -5.47 -9.20
N THR A 87 19.55 -6.71 -9.21
CA THR A 87 18.94 -7.35 -10.37
C THR A 87 17.54 -6.75 -10.50
N PRO A 88 17.11 -6.39 -11.72
CA PRO A 88 15.75 -5.92 -11.94
C PRO A 88 14.74 -6.90 -11.33
N ARG A 89 13.69 -6.38 -10.67
CA ARG A 89 12.59 -7.21 -10.18
C ARG A 89 12.02 -8.04 -11.35
N GLU A 90 11.77 -9.32 -11.13
CA GLU A 90 11.27 -10.23 -12.16
C GLU A 90 9.87 -9.77 -12.64
N GLY A 91 9.67 -9.69 -13.95
CA GLY A 91 8.41 -9.25 -14.56
C GLY A 91 8.26 -7.73 -14.81
N ILE A 92 9.35 -6.94 -14.72
CA ILE A 92 9.30 -5.51 -15.07
C ILE A 92 9.21 -5.31 -16.59
N ASN A 93 8.30 -4.43 -17.03
CA ASN A 93 8.28 -3.88 -18.41
C ASN A 93 9.40 -2.84 -18.62
N VAL A 94 10.65 -3.32 -18.72
CA VAL A 94 11.84 -2.46 -18.88
C VAL A 94 11.77 -1.66 -20.19
N SER A 95 11.23 -2.25 -21.25
CA SER A 95 11.06 -1.58 -22.56
C SER A 95 10.21 -0.32 -22.45
N ARG A 96 9.10 -0.38 -21.72
CA ARG A 96 8.20 0.77 -21.50
C ARG A 96 8.89 1.88 -20.71
N ALA A 97 9.64 1.53 -19.67
CA ALA A 97 10.42 2.51 -18.90
C ALA A 97 11.48 3.21 -19.78
N GLN A 98 12.17 2.46 -20.64
CA GLN A 98 13.17 3.00 -21.56
C GLN A 98 12.54 3.90 -22.63
N GLU A 99 11.34 3.58 -23.12
CA GLU A 99 10.59 4.43 -24.04
C GLU A 99 10.31 5.81 -23.42
N ILE A 100 9.79 5.84 -22.19
CA ILE A 100 9.48 7.08 -21.46
C ILE A 100 10.75 7.92 -21.25
N LEU A 101 11.84 7.31 -20.80
CA LEU A 101 13.11 8.00 -20.59
C LEU A 101 13.71 8.51 -21.91
N THR A 102 13.57 7.76 -22.99
CA THR A 102 14.04 8.17 -24.32
C THR A 102 13.27 9.39 -24.79
N ALA A 103 11.94 9.38 -24.69
CA ALA A 103 11.10 10.51 -25.06
C ALA A 103 11.42 11.76 -24.23
N LEU A 104 11.64 11.62 -22.91
CA LEU A 104 12.05 12.72 -22.06
C LEU A 104 13.40 13.31 -22.48
N CYS A 105 14.39 12.46 -22.75
CA CYS A 105 15.71 12.89 -23.15
C CYS A 105 15.78 13.46 -24.58
N ASP A 106 14.88 13.04 -25.46
CA ASP A 106 14.69 13.67 -26.78
C ASP A 106 14.08 15.06 -26.62
N ALA A 107 13.01 15.22 -25.82
CA ALA A 107 12.43 16.52 -25.53
C ALA A 107 13.43 17.50 -24.88
N TYR A 108 14.31 17.01 -24.00
CA TYR A 108 15.37 17.83 -23.39
C TYR A 108 16.40 18.28 -24.44
N ARG A 109 16.88 17.36 -25.29
CA ARG A 109 17.84 17.66 -26.35
C ARG A 109 17.26 18.66 -27.37
N ASP A 110 15.99 18.51 -27.69
CA ASP A 110 15.27 19.37 -28.63
C ASP A 110 14.91 20.74 -28.02
N GLY A 111 15.20 20.93 -26.73
CA GLY A 111 14.99 22.20 -26.04
C GLY A 111 13.53 22.50 -25.74
N LEU A 112 12.72 21.48 -25.55
CA LEU A 112 11.30 21.60 -25.18
C LEU A 112 11.11 21.62 -23.67
N VAL A 113 12.00 20.93 -22.95
CA VAL A 113 12.01 20.84 -21.49
C VAL A 113 13.40 21.13 -20.91
N SER A 114 13.47 21.35 -19.61
CA SER A 114 14.67 21.67 -18.84
C SER A 114 14.60 21.06 -17.44
N GLY A 115 15.72 21.12 -16.71
CA GLY A 115 15.86 20.59 -15.37
C GLY A 115 17.33 20.33 -15.02
N ASP A 116 17.67 20.42 -13.75
CA ASP A 116 19.02 20.25 -13.22
C ASP A 116 19.52 18.79 -13.33
N SER A 117 18.61 17.83 -13.20
CA SER A 117 18.93 16.40 -13.31
C SER A 117 18.97 15.89 -14.77
N CYS A 118 18.46 16.66 -15.74
CA CYS A 118 18.37 16.23 -17.15
C CYS A 118 19.73 15.90 -17.75
N ASN A 119 20.75 16.72 -17.49
CA ASN A 119 22.07 16.49 -18.08
C ASN A 119 22.63 15.13 -17.62
N ARG A 120 22.55 14.81 -16.32
CA ARG A 120 22.97 13.52 -15.78
C ARG A 120 22.15 12.37 -16.35
N LEU A 121 20.82 12.51 -16.38
CA LEU A 121 19.91 11.46 -16.86
C LEU A 121 20.11 11.14 -18.35
N CYS A 122 20.37 12.16 -19.17
CA CYS A 122 20.36 12.04 -20.62
C CYS A 122 21.75 11.96 -21.26
N PHE A 123 22.84 12.04 -20.48
CA PHE A 123 24.21 12.06 -20.99
C PHE A 123 24.56 10.79 -21.80
N THR A 124 24.46 9.61 -21.18
CA THR A 124 24.82 8.32 -21.83
C THR A 124 23.63 7.60 -22.45
N ARG A 125 22.39 7.96 -22.08
CA ARG A 125 21.15 7.26 -22.49
C ARG A 125 21.19 5.73 -22.30
N LYS A 126 21.95 5.27 -21.32
CA LYS A 126 22.08 3.86 -20.93
C LYS A 126 21.65 3.74 -19.49
N TRP A 127 20.38 3.38 -19.30
CA TRP A 127 19.76 3.31 -17.97
C TRP A 127 19.69 1.88 -17.48
N THR A 128 20.13 1.66 -16.23
CA THR A 128 19.92 0.39 -15.54
C THR A 128 18.62 0.50 -14.75
N VAL A 129 17.49 0.14 -15.38
CA VAL A 129 16.16 0.16 -14.74
C VAL A 129 16.04 -1.02 -13.78
N THR A 130 15.80 -0.73 -12.50
CA THR A 130 15.72 -1.74 -11.45
C THR A 130 14.29 -2.03 -11.02
N ASP A 131 13.41 -1.02 -11.11
CA ASP A 131 11.98 -1.14 -10.82
C ASP A 131 11.19 -0.13 -11.67
N TYR A 132 9.94 -0.47 -11.96
CA TYR A 132 9.05 0.33 -12.77
C TYR A 132 7.59 0.12 -12.36
N TYR A 133 6.86 1.22 -12.26
CA TYR A 133 5.43 1.21 -11.96
C TYR A 133 4.72 2.28 -12.79
N GLU A 134 3.63 1.90 -13.45
CA GLU A 134 2.77 2.79 -14.22
C GLU A 134 1.32 2.45 -13.87
N ALA A 135 0.63 3.40 -13.23
CA ALA A 135 -0.80 3.32 -12.95
C ALA A 135 -1.40 4.74 -12.91
N HIS A 136 -1.66 5.28 -11.71
CA HIS A 136 -2.02 6.69 -11.52
C HIS A 136 -0.81 7.63 -11.52
N LYS A 137 0.39 7.04 -11.54
CA LYS A 137 1.67 7.72 -11.65
C LYS A 137 2.68 6.79 -12.29
N THR A 138 3.68 7.40 -12.90
CA THR A 138 4.86 6.75 -13.46
C THR A 138 5.99 6.87 -12.44
N VAL A 139 6.55 5.73 -12.03
CA VAL A 139 7.74 5.65 -11.17
C VAL A 139 8.78 4.79 -11.85
N ILE A 140 9.97 5.35 -12.05
CA ILE A 140 11.11 4.68 -12.65
C ILE A 140 12.26 4.71 -11.67
N VAL A 141 12.75 3.53 -11.28
CA VAL A 141 13.90 3.41 -10.38
C VAL A 141 15.11 3.01 -11.20
N LEU A 142 16.16 3.82 -11.12
CA LEU A 142 17.40 3.63 -11.85
C LEU A 142 18.56 3.38 -10.89
N LYS A 143 19.54 2.62 -11.36
CA LYS A 143 20.84 2.47 -10.71
C LYS A 143 21.88 3.30 -11.45
N ASP A 144 22.47 4.27 -10.75
CA ASP A 144 23.56 5.13 -11.25
C ASP A 144 24.75 5.09 -10.29
N GLY A 145 25.91 4.62 -10.75
CA GLY A 145 27.15 4.61 -9.97
C GLY A 145 27.11 3.86 -8.63
N GLY A 146 26.11 3.01 -8.39
CA GLY A 146 25.87 2.32 -7.11
C GLY A 146 24.84 3.00 -6.20
N GLN A 147 24.34 4.17 -6.58
CA GLN A 147 23.19 4.82 -5.95
C GLN A 147 21.90 4.51 -6.71
N MET A 148 20.80 4.48 -5.97
CA MET A 148 19.46 4.31 -6.54
C MET A 148 18.81 5.69 -6.65
N THR A 149 18.33 6.04 -7.84
CA THR A 149 17.59 7.28 -8.09
C THR A 149 16.16 6.95 -8.47
N VAL A 150 15.20 7.68 -7.92
CA VAL A 150 13.78 7.44 -8.17
C VAL A 150 13.19 8.63 -8.91
N TYR A 151 12.82 8.41 -10.17
CA TYR A 151 12.10 9.40 -10.98
C TYR A 151 10.60 9.13 -10.89
N LYS A 152 9.83 10.19 -10.67
CA LYS A 152 8.38 10.13 -10.54
C LYS A 152 7.72 11.18 -11.43
N SER A 153 6.52 10.87 -11.90
CA SER A 153 5.60 11.83 -12.52
C SER A 153 4.18 11.30 -12.50
N GLU A 154 3.18 12.17 -12.53
CA GLU A 154 1.77 11.75 -12.67
C GLU A 154 1.45 11.19 -14.05
N GLN A 155 2.08 11.72 -15.10
CA GLN A 155 1.89 11.27 -16.48
C GLN A 155 3.21 10.75 -17.07
N PRO A 156 3.16 9.79 -18.02
CA PRO A 156 4.37 9.26 -18.65
C PRO A 156 5.05 10.30 -19.55
N PHE A 157 4.30 11.16 -20.25
CA PHE A 157 4.87 12.17 -21.15
C PHE A 157 4.49 13.60 -20.74
N TYR A 158 5.37 14.56 -21.04
CA TYR A 158 5.13 15.98 -20.72
C TYR A 158 3.93 16.56 -21.49
N THR A 159 3.62 15.99 -22.66
CA THR A 159 2.50 16.40 -23.52
C THR A 159 1.14 16.03 -22.95
N ASP A 160 1.11 15.07 -22.03
CA ASP A 160 -0.13 14.57 -21.42
C ASP A 160 -0.65 15.53 -20.34
N PHE A 161 0.19 16.48 -19.91
CA PHE A 161 -0.23 17.53 -19.00
C PHE A 161 -1.02 18.61 -19.74
N PRO A 162 -2.11 19.10 -19.13
CA PRO A 162 -2.79 20.31 -19.58
C PRO A 162 -1.79 21.45 -19.81
N GLN A 163 -1.80 22.00 -21.01
CA GLN A 163 -0.97 23.16 -21.35
C GLN A 163 -1.63 24.39 -20.74
N ILE A 164 -1.02 24.94 -19.69
CA ILE A 164 -1.46 26.20 -19.09
C ILE A 164 -1.13 27.33 -20.06
N ASP A 165 -2.13 28.15 -20.41
CA ASP A 165 -1.92 29.35 -21.22
C ASP A 165 -0.99 30.32 -20.47
N ASN A 166 0.26 30.39 -20.95
CA ASN A 166 1.36 31.16 -20.38
C ASN A 166 1.06 32.68 -20.28
N SER A 167 -0.04 33.18 -20.87
CA SER A 167 -0.38 34.60 -20.87
C SER A 167 -1.05 35.11 -19.58
N LYS A 168 -1.68 34.25 -18.77
CA LYS A 168 -2.47 34.67 -17.59
C LYS A 168 -2.04 34.07 -16.26
N SER A 169 -1.30 32.96 -16.27
CA SER A 169 -0.98 32.18 -15.05
C SER A 169 0.36 32.54 -14.38
N TYR A 170 1.25 33.26 -15.07
CA TYR A 170 2.60 33.51 -14.55
C TYR A 170 2.63 34.45 -13.36
N GLU A 171 1.81 35.50 -13.38
CA GLU A 171 1.69 36.47 -12.27
C GLU A 171 1.11 35.82 -11.00
N GLN A 172 0.31 34.76 -11.13
CA GLN A 172 -0.35 34.10 -10.00
C GLN A 172 0.51 33.04 -9.31
N TYR A 173 1.54 32.48 -9.98
CA TYR A 173 2.42 31.45 -9.44
C TYR A 173 3.88 31.90 -9.25
N SER A 174 4.23 33.10 -9.74
CA SER A 174 5.52 33.78 -9.56
C SER A 174 6.06 33.67 -8.12
N ASP A 175 5.20 33.85 -7.13
CA ASP A 175 5.61 33.93 -5.73
C ASP A 175 6.00 32.56 -5.13
N MET A 176 5.45 31.46 -5.65
CA MET A 176 5.86 30.10 -5.24
C MET A 176 7.15 29.65 -5.95
N VAL A 177 7.43 30.25 -7.11
CA VAL A 177 8.53 29.91 -8.03
C VAL A 177 9.75 30.80 -7.82
N SER A 178 9.60 31.93 -7.12
CA SER A 178 10.64 32.94 -6.86
C SER A 178 12.02 32.42 -6.44
N PRO A 179 12.19 31.32 -5.67
CA PRO A 179 13.52 30.78 -5.37
C PRO A 179 14.22 30.13 -6.57
N MET A 180 13.50 29.86 -7.67
CA MET A 180 14.01 29.25 -8.90
C MET A 180 14.46 30.28 -9.95
N SER A 181 14.15 31.57 -9.76
CA SER A 181 14.35 32.61 -10.78
C SER A 181 15.11 33.85 -10.28
N ALA A 182 15.92 33.72 -9.23
CA ALA A 182 16.80 34.81 -8.81
C ALA A 182 18.02 34.91 -9.76
N GLY A 183 17.81 35.35 -11.00
CA GLY A 183 18.93 35.66 -11.89
C GLY A 183 18.61 36.07 -13.33
N GLU A 184 17.80 35.31 -14.07
CA GLU A 184 17.65 35.50 -15.51
C GLU A 184 16.21 35.23 -15.97
N GLY A 185 15.79 35.88 -17.05
CA GLY A 185 14.46 35.70 -17.63
C GLY A 185 14.20 34.22 -17.94
N MET A 186 13.18 33.66 -17.29
CA MET A 186 12.88 32.22 -17.36
C MET A 186 12.58 31.82 -18.82
N THR A 187 13.32 30.84 -19.33
CA THR A 187 13.22 30.43 -20.73
C THR A 187 11.89 29.73 -21.01
N GLN A 188 11.50 29.61 -22.28
CA GLN A 188 10.27 28.89 -22.64
C GLN A 188 10.28 27.42 -22.18
N ARG A 189 11.47 26.80 -22.15
CA ARG A 189 11.68 25.39 -21.74
C ARG A 189 11.45 25.23 -20.23
N ASP A 190 11.92 26.21 -19.46
CA ASP A 190 11.74 26.28 -18.02
C ASP A 190 10.26 26.47 -17.69
N ARG A 191 9.54 27.33 -18.43
CA ARG A 191 8.08 27.50 -18.29
C ARG A 191 7.33 26.22 -18.55
N THR A 192 7.65 25.51 -19.63
CA THR A 192 7.00 24.23 -19.95
C THR A 192 7.24 23.21 -18.84
N SER A 193 8.49 23.01 -18.44
CA SER A 193 8.83 22.03 -17.40
C SER A 193 8.17 22.36 -16.06
N LEU A 194 8.28 23.63 -15.63
CA LEU A 194 7.68 24.11 -14.40
C LEU A 194 6.15 24.00 -14.41
N SER A 195 5.51 24.35 -15.52
CA SER A 195 4.06 24.20 -15.70
C SER A 195 3.61 22.76 -15.49
N THR A 196 4.34 21.78 -16.05
CA THR A 196 4.02 20.36 -15.85
C THR A 196 4.30 19.87 -14.42
N LEU A 197 5.29 20.43 -13.74
CA LEU A 197 5.65 20.04 -12.37
C LEU A 197 4.67 20.59 -11.33
N ILE A 198 4.24 21.85 -11.46
CA ILE A 198 3.30 22.49 -10.52
C ILE A 198 1.91 21.83 -10.57
N GLN A 199 1.53 21.25 -11.71
CA GLN A 199 0.26 20.51 -11.80
C GLN A 199 0.22 19.26 -10.93
N GLN A 200 1.37 18.80 -10.42
CA GLN A 200 1.50 17.58 -9.63
C GLN A 200 1.51 17.90 -8.13
N PRO A 201 0.43 17.63 -7.37
CA PRO A 201 0.38 17.88 -5.93
C PRO A 201 1.50 17.19 -5.13
N GLU A 202 1.95 15.97 -5.50
CA GLU A 202 3.06 15.28 -4.82
C GLU A 202 4.36 16.10 -4.91
N PHE A 203 4.62 16.72 -6.07
CA PHE A 203 5.80 17.56 -6.28
C PHE A 203 5.78 18.82 -5.41
N ILE A 204 4.65 19.54 -5.40
CA ILE A 204 4.48 20.73 -4.55
C ILE A 204 4.68 20.36 -3.08
N LEU A 205 4.09 19.25 -2.63
CA LEU A 205 4.19 18.80 -1.25
C LEU A 205 5.65 18.52 -0.84
N PHE A 206 6.42 17.85 -1.69
CA PHE A 206 7.84 17.56 -1.42
C PHE A 206 8.71 18.82 -1.46
N ARG A 207 8.28 19.85 -2.20
CA ARG A 207 8.99 21.13 -2.24
C ARG A 207 8.67 22.03 -1.05
N LEU A 208 7.44 22.00 -0.53
CA LEU A 208 6.99 22.83 0.60
C LEU A 208 7.36 22.27 1.96
N LEU A 209 7.39 20.95 2.12
CA LEU A 209 7.60 20.30 3.42
C LEU A 209 8.99 19.68 3.66
N PRO A 210 10.11 20.07 3.02
CA PRO A 210 11.39 19.40 3.25
C PRO A 210 11.92 19.61 4.69
N LEU A 211 11.60 20.74 5.32
CA LEU A 211 12.02 21.04 6.70
C LEU A 211 11.38 20.12 7.74
N THR A 212 10.25 19.51 7.40
CA THR A 212 9.53 18.60 8.30
C THR A 212 10.25 17.25 8.47
N ARG A 213 11.14 16.89 7.54
CA ARG A 213 11.77 15.55 7.43
C ARG A 213 10.78 14.38 7.33
N VAL A 214 9.51 14.64 7.00
CA VAL A 214 8.46 13.61 6.86
C VAL A 214 8.11 13.31 5.39
N THR A 215 8.65 14.11 4.47
CA THR A 215 8.59 13.90 3.03
C THR A 215 9.96 13.51 2.48
N PRO A 216 10.03 12.72 1.40
CA PRO A 216 11.28 12.43 0.71
C PRO A 216 11.94 13.73 0.22
N LYS A 217 13.27 13.80 0.29
CA LYS A 217 14.03 14.91 -0.28
C LYS A 217 13.93 14.90 -1.81
N LEU A 218 13.59 16.06 -2.38
CA LEU A 218 13.68 16.32 -3.80
C LEU A 218 15.15 16.58 -4.18
N ILE A 219 15.70 15.75 -5.07
CA ILE A 219 17.10 15.83 -5.52
C ILE A 219 17.23 16.76 -6.73
N GLY A 220 16.30 16.65 -7.68
CA GLY A 220 16.32 17.43 -8.92
C GLY A 220 15.07 17.18 -9.77
N THR A 221 15.02 17.77 -10.95
CA THR A 221 13.93 17.65 -11.91
C THR A 221 14.45 17.48 -13.33
N CYS A 222 13.65 16.87 -14.19
CA CYS A 222 13.86 16.86 -15.62
C CYS A 222 12.52 16.85 -16.36
N GLY A 223 12.17 17.97 -17.00
CA GLY A 223 10.86 18.16 -17.62
C GLY A 223 9.73 17.98 -16.61
N HIS A 224 8.82 17.06 -16.90
CA HIS A 224 7.68 16.71 -16.03
C HIS A 224 8.03 15.68 -14.96
N MET A 225 9.22 15.07 -15.00
CA MET A 225 9.67 14.11 -14.01
C MET A 225 10.48 14.79 -12.91
N TYR A 226 10.28 14.36 -11.68
CA TYR A 226 11.06 14.82 -10.53
C TYR A 226 11.77 13.65 -9.86
N GLU A 227 12.98 13.92 -9.39
CA GLU A 227 13.88 12.95 -8.77
C GLU A 227 13.83 13.09 -7.25
N VAL A 228 13.62 11.98 -6.56
CA VAL A 228 13.62 11.92 -5.09
C VAL A 228 14.65 10.94 -4.57
N GLU A 229 15.03 11.12 -3.30
CA GLU A 229 15.88 10.17 -2.61
C GLU A 229 15.27 8.76 -2.58
N SER A 230 16.13 7.74 -2.67
CA SER A 230 15.69 6.36 -2.53
C SER A 230 15.43 6.04 -1.07
N LEU A 231 14.22 5.55 -0.79
CA LEU A 231 13.78 5.15 0.55
C LEU A 231 13.66 3.64 0.66
N VAL A 232 13.95 3.11 1.83
CA VAL A 232 13.73 1.69 2.14
C VAL A 232 12.28 1.51 2.54
N ALA A 233 11.53 0.69 1.81
CA ALA A 233 10.13 0.40 2.12
C ALA A 233 9.98 -0.10 3.57
N PHE A 234 9.08 0.53 4.32
CA PHE A 234 8.81 0.12 5.69
C PHE A 234 8.00 -1.18 5.69
N ARG A 235 8.65 -2.28 6.07
CA ARG A 235 7.97 -3.57 6.27
C ARG A 235 8.09 -3.97 7.72
N MET A 236 6.94 -4.18 8.37
CA MET A 236 6.85 -4.70 9.73
C MET A 236 7.32 -6.15 9.79
N LYS A 237 8.65 -6.38 9.77
CA LYS A 237 9.24 -7.68 10.13
C LYS A 237 9.12 -7.88 11.64
N GLY A 238 9.03 -9.13 12.11
CA GLY A 238 8.87 -9.47 13.54
C GLY A 238 9.92 -8.86 14.48
N TYR A 239 11.11 -8.53 13.96
CA TYR A 239 12.16 -7.82 14.69
C TYR A 239 11.78 -6.39 15.13
N TYR A 240 10.84 -5.73 14.44
CA TYR A 240 10.39 -4.37 14.76
C TYR A 240 9.39 -4.30 15.92
N MET A 241 9.03 -5.42 16.55
CA MET A 241 8.11 -5.44 17.70
C MET A 241 8.60 -4.56 18.86
N ASN A 242 9.92 -4.48 19.10
CA ASN A 242 10.53 -3.58 20.10
C ASN A 242 10.62 -2.11 19.63
N LEU A 243 10.56 -1.86 18.32
CA LEU A 243 10.64 -0.52 17.73
C LEU A 243 9.26 0.17 17.60
N LYS A 244 8.18 -0.56 17.88
CA LYS A 244 6.78 -0.09 17.79
C LYS A 244 6.53 1.23 18.53
N GLY A 245 7.06 1.37 19.74
CA GLY A 245 6.88 2.59 20.54
C GLY A 245 7.51 3.82 19.90
N LYS A 246 8.77 3.72 19.47
CA LYS A 246 9.48 4.84 18.83
C LYS A 246 8.84 5.24 17.51
N ILE A 247 8.47 4.27 16.67
CA ILE A 247 7.82 4.54 15.38
C ILE A 247 6.46 5.19 15.58
N LEU A 248 5.67 4.71 16.55
CA LEU A 248 4.38 5.33 16.88
C LEU A 248 4.54 6.77 17.37
N VAL A 249 5.53 7.04 18.22
CA VAL A 249 5.87 8.40 18.66
C VAL A 249 6.27 9.29 17.50
N HIS A 250 7.09 8.79 16.56
CA HIS A 250 7.45 9.53 15.36
C HIS A 250 6.25 9.79 14.45
N LEU A 251 5.37 8.80 14.24
CA LEU A 251 4.15 8.98 13.45
C LEU A 251 3.19 9.99 14.08
N MET A 252 3.01 9.95 15.40
CA MET A 252 2.19 10.95 16.10
C MET A 252 2.84 12.34 16.07
N GLY A 253 4.16 12.43 16.20
CA GLY A 253 4.91 13.68 16.03
C GLY A 253 4.76 14.25 14.62
N THR A 254 4.86 13.42 13.59
CA THR A 254 4.61 13.79 12.18
C THR A 254 3.19 14.31 12.00
N LEU A 255 2.19 13.60 12.54
CA LEU A 255 0.79 14.01 12.42
C LEU A 255 0.53 15.34 13.13
N LYS A 256 1.11 15.54 14.33
CA LYS A 256 1.04 16.79 15.07
C LYS A 256 1.71 17.94 14.30
N LEU A 257 2.89 17.71 13.73
CA LEU A 257 3.61 18.72 12.96
C LEU A 257 2.82 19.11 11.70
N LEU A 258 2.28 18.13 10.96
CA LEU A 258 1.45 18.41 9.79
C LEU A 258 0.18 19.19 10.16
N TYR A 259 -0.44 18.86 11.29
CA TYR A 259 -1.61 19.58 11.81
C TYR A 259 -1.28 21.04 12.17
N GLU A 260 -0.16 21.28 12.84
CA GLU A 260 0.27 22.63 13.24
C GLU A 260 0.74 23.48 12.04
N PHE A 261 1.39 22.87 11.03
CA PHE A 261 1.91 23.61 9.87
C PHE A 261 0.85 23.94 8.83
N LEU A 262 -0.11 23.04 8.58
CA LEU A 262 -1.05 23.21 7.47
C LEU A 262 -2.29 24.02 7.85
N ASN A 263 -2.52 24.34 9.13
CA ASN A 263 -3.71 25.03 9.68
C ASN A 263 -5.08 24.42 9.28
N GLU A 264 -5.07 23.37 8.46
CA GLU A 264 -6.19 22.57 7.99
C GLU A 264 -5.92 21.11 8.34
N PRO A 265 -6.97 20.31 8.63
CA PRO A 265 -6.81 18.89 8.88
C PRO A 265 -6.38 18.18 7.60
N LEU A 266 -5.08 17.89 7.45
CA LEU A 266 -4.59 17.05 6.37
C LEU A 266 -5.17 15.64 6.52
N GLN A 267 -6.21 15.34 5.75
CA GLN A 267 -6.82 14.02 5.73
C GLN A 267 -5.95 13.06 4.91
N TRP A 268 -5.06 12.33 5.59
CA TRP A 268 -4.27 11.30 4.94
C TRP A 268 -5.07 9.99 4.85
N CYS A 269 -5.93 9.88 3.84
CA CYS A 269 -6.89 8.77 3.70
C CYS A 269 -6.25 7.40 3.37
N ALA A 270 -4.96 7.39 3.00
CA ALA A 270 -4.24 6.19 2.53
C ALA A 270 -3.04 5.82 3.44
N VAL A 271 -3.16 6.03 4.75
CA VAL A 271 -2.12 5.61 5.70
C VAL A 271 -2.12 4.09 5.82
N LYS A 272 -1.13 3.46 5.19
CA LYS A 272 -0.82 2.04 5.30
C LYS A 272 0.69 1.87 5.49
N PHE A 273 1.12 0.82 6.17
CA PHE A 273 2.55 0.56 6.38
C PHE A 273 3.34 0.42 5.07
N GLU A 274 2.70 -0.09 4.02
CA GLU A 274 3.29 -0.19 2.66
C GLU A 274 3.58 1.16 2.01
N ASN A 275 2.92 2.22 2.44
CA ASN A 275 3.12 3.59 1.96
C ASN A 275 4.12 4.39 2.79
N LEU A 276 4.73 3.76 3.81
CA LEU A 276 5.77 4.37 4.63
C LEU A 276 7.15 3.95 4.14
N GLY A 277 8.09 4.89 4.13
CA GLY A 277 9.49 4.65 3.80
C GLY A 277 10.38 5.11 4.94
N LEU A 278 11.49 4.40 5.16
CA LEU A 278 12.56 4.85 6.03
C LEU A 278 13.69 5.40 5.17
N SER A 279 14.20 6.58 5.55
CA SER A 279 15.43 7.11 4.98
C SER A 279 16.60 6.15 5.29
N ALA A 280 17.55 6.03 4.37
CA ALA A 280 18.75 5.22 4.56
C ALA A 280 19.56 5.66 5.80
N ASP A 281 19.49 6.94 6.15
CA ASP A 281 20.15 7.55 7.31
C ASP A 281 19.38 7.35 8.63
N TYR A 282 18.24 6.64 8.62
CA TYR A 282 17.48 6.42 9.83
C TYR A 282 18.27 5.54 10.82
N PRO A 283 18.50 6.00 12.07
CA PRO A 283 19.33 5.28 13.02
C PRO A 283 18.72 3.92 13.36
N LYS A 284 19.42 2.83 12.98
CA LYS A 284 18.97 1.43 13.15
C LYS A 284 19.09 0.91 14.60
N ARG A 285 19.00 1.79 15.61
CA ARG A 285 19.37 1.49 17.00
C ARG A 285 18.18 1.20 17.93
#